data_AF-A0A7C2MHI8-F1
#
_entry.id   AF-A0A7C2MHI8-F1
#
_cell.length_a   1.000
_cell.length_b   1.000
_cell.length_c   1.000
_cell.angle_alpha   90.00
_cell.angle_beta   90.00
_cell.angle_gamma   90.00
#
_symmetry.space_group_name_H-M   'P 1'
#
loop_
_entity.id
_entity.type
_entity.pdbx_description
1 polymer ?
#
loop_
_entity_poly.entity_id
_entity_poly.type
_entity_poly.pdbx_seq_one_letter_code
_entity_poly.pdbx_strand_id
1 'polypeptide(L)'
;YDHNFTPNTTDLPGRRYAFGNQPSIAYWNLGKLANAISILFEDLEPLESALNSYEEIFWNAYYVMMGKKLGLDQVTKKDKELITLFEKTLSSLQPDMTLFYRLLAEVSPEMQEEEIFSHFAPAFYRELIAEERANFFALIRNYRERISKNSIPRKVSVEIMNRTNPRIILRNYLLHQAIEDLEKGDNDRFLRLQEALKQPYAAEGFEDLVQKRPDWASNKAGCSMLSCSS
;
A
#
# COMPACT_ATOMS: atom_id res chain seq x y z
N TYR A 1 -4.99 0.46 6.41
CA TYR A 1 -3.80 1.22 5.97
C TYR A 1 -3.34 1.98 7.19
N ASP A 2 -2.10 1.82 7.64
CA ASP A 2 -1.58 2.56 8.79
C ASP A 2 -0.10 2.84 8.58
N HIS A 3 0.26 4.13 8.64
CA HIS A 3 1.63 4.61 8.49
C HIS A 3 2.50 4.22 9.70
N ASN A 4 1.90 4.00 10.86
CA ASN A 4 2.57 3.64 12.11
C ASN A 4 2.62 2.12 12.36
N PHE A 5 2.11 1.31 11.43
CA PHE A 5 2.09 -0.14 11.57
C PHE A 5 3.50 -0.71 11.55
N THR A 6 3.89 -1.39 12.63
CA THR A 6 5.04 -2.29 12.66
C THR A 6 4.51 -3.71 12.93
N PRO A 7 4.87 -4.72 12.13
CA PRO A 7 4.45 -6.10 12.37
C PRO A 7 5.26 -6.76 13.50
N ASN A 8 6.45 -6.23 13.82
CA ASN A 8 7.36 -6.80 14.79
C ASN A 8 7.00 -6.36 16.22
N THR A 9 6.70 -7.32 17.09
CA THR A 9 6.44 -7.06 18.52
C THR A 9 7.62 -6.40 19.23
N THR A 10 8.87 -6.73 18.89
CA THR A 10 10.08 -6.19 19.54
C THR A 10 10.48 -4.80 19.06
N ASP A 11 9.78 -4.26 18.06
CA ASP A 11 9.91 -2.85 17.63
C ASP A 11 9.08 -1.91 18.51
N LEU A 12 8.18 -2.43 19.36
CA LEU A 12 7.38 -1.63 20.28
C LEU A 12 8.13 -1.33 21.60
N PRO A 13 7.96 -0.15 22.20
CA PRO A 13 7.11 0.97 21.76
C PRO A 13 7.76 1.88 20.71
N GLY A 14 9.04 1.69 20.38
CA GLY A 14 9.84 2.65 19.59
C GLY A 14 9.43 2.84 18.13
N ARG A 15 8.77 1.85 17.51
CA ARG A 15 8.28 1.86 16.11
C ARG A 15 9.35 2.23 15.07
N ARG A 16 10.61 1.86 15.31
CA ARG A 16 11.75 2.20 14.46
C ARG A 16 11.56 1.68 13.04
N TYR A 17 10.95 0.50 12.88
CA TYR A 17 10.77 -0.17 11.59
C TYR A 17 9.31 -0.16 11.08
N ALA A 18 8.45 0.66 11.67
CA ALA A 18 7.10 0.91 11.19
C ALA A 18 7.07 1.38 9.73
N PHE A 19 5.99 1.05 9.01
CA PHE A 19 5.84 1.23 7.56
C PHE A 19 6.28 2.61 7.04
N GLY A 20 5.84 3.68 7.69
CA GLY A 20 6.19 5.07 7.33
C GLY A 20 7.63 5.47 7.59
N ASN A 21 8.32 4.80 8.52
CA ASN A 21 9.72 5.08 8.87
C ASN A 21 10.72 4.37 7.95
N GLN A 22 10.27 3.42 7.11
CA GLN A 22 11.16 2.62 6.27
C GLN A 22 12.06 3.46 5.30
N PRO A 23 11.61 4.59 4.70
CA PRO A 23 12.47 5.43 3.88
C PRO A 23 13.62 6.10 4.65
N SER A 24 13.34 6.64 5.85
CA SER A 24 14.38 7.28 6.68
C SER A 24 15.33 6.27 7.32
N ILE A 25 14.86 5.05 7.60
CA ILE A 25 15.71 3.92 8.00
C ILE A 25 16.60 3.45 6.84
N ALA A 26 16.09 3.40 5.61
CA ALA A 26 16.88 3.03 4.44
C ALA A 26 18.00 4.06 4.20
N TYR A 27 17.71 5.37 4.30
CA TYR A 27 18.72 6.42 4.29
C TYR A 27 19.78 6.23 5.39
N TRP A 28 19.36 5.99 6.64
CA TRP A 28 20.27 5.77 7.76
C TRP A 28 21.16 4.53 7.57
N ASN A 29 20.62 3.44 7.00
CA ASN A 29 21.37 2.24 6.66
C ASN A 29 22.41 2.50 5.56
N LEU A 30 22.07 3.29 4.53
CA LEU A 30 23.02 3.72 3.50
C LEU A 30 24.14 4.58 4.10
N GLY A 31 23.83 5.47 5.05
CA GLY A 31 24.83 6.23 5.81
C GLY A 31 25.79 5.35 6.60
N LYS A 32 25.33 4.20 7.11
CA LYS A 32 26.20 3.19 7.75
C LYS A 32 27.06 2.42 6.74
N LEU A 33 26.54 2.11 5.56
CA LEU A 33 27.32 1.51 4.47
C LEU A 33 28.43 2.47 4.00
N ALA A 34 28.10 3.73 3.74
CA ALA A 34 29.06 4.77 3.34
C ALA A 34 30.19 4.93 4.38
N ASN A 35 29.84 4.98 5.67
CA ASN A 35 30.83 5.05 6.75
C ASN A 35 31.72 3.80 6.84
N ALA A 36 31.21 2.60 6.51
CA ALA A 36 32.00 1.37 6.52
C ALA A 36 32.97 1.25 5.34
N ILE A 37 32.65 1.86 4.18
CA ILE A 37 33.51 1.85 2.98
C ILE A 37 34.39 3.08 2.82
N SER A 38 34.29 4.08 3.72
CA SER A 38 34.99 5.36 3.60
C SER A 38 36.51 5.26 3.49
N ILE A 39 37.10 4.22 4.09
CA ILE A 39 38.55 3.92 4.01
C ILE A 39 39.05 3.57 2.60
N LEU A 40 38.15 3.41 1.62
CA LEU A 40 38.46 3.11 0.22
C LEU A 40 38.47 4.36 -0.67
N PHE A 41 38.23 5.55 -0.11
CA PHE A 41 38.14 6.82 -0.81
C PHE A 41 39.22 7.79 -0.31
N GLU A 42 39.70 8.68 -1.18
CA GLU A 42 40.70 9.69 -0.81
C GLU A 42 40.08 10.84 0.00
N ASP A 43 38.78 11.10 -0.20
CA ASP A 43 37.94 12.06 0.51
C ASP A 43 36.48 11.55 0.64
N LEU A 44 35.59 12.30 1.30
CA LEU A 44 34.20 11.89 1.57
C LEU A 44 33.16 12.50 0.63
N GLU A 45 33.50 13.48 -0.22
CA GLU A 45 32.55 14.19 -1.08
C GLU A 45 31.75 13.25 -2.02
N PRO A 46 32.34 12.22 -2.66
CA PRO A 46 31.57 11.26 -3.45
C PRO A 46 30.52 10.48 -2.65
N LEU A 47 30.82 10.17 -1.38
CA LEU A 47 29.92 9.42 -0.49
C LEU A 47 28.80 10.32 0.05
N GLU A 48 29.13 11.55 0.47
CA GLU A 48 28.13 12.53 0.92
C GLU A 48 27.20 12.94 -0.24
N SER A 49 27.74 13.20 -1.43
CA SER A 49 26.97 13.49 -2.64
C SER A 49 26.02 12.35 -3.02
N ALA A 50 26.51 11.10 -2.99
CA ALA A 50 25.68 9.93 -3.25
C ALA A 50 24.55 9.78 -2.20
N LEU A 51 24.82 9.99 -0.92
CA LEU A 51 23.80 9.97 0.14
C LEU A 51 22.77 11.09 -0.04
N ASN A 52 23.21 12.32 -0.29
CA ASN A 52 22.33 13.48 -0.46
C ASN A 52 21.36 13.31 -1.64
N SER A 53 21.72 12.53 -2.67
CA SER A 53 20.83 12.20 -3.79
C SER A 53 19.65 11.28 -3.42
N TYR A 54 19.73 10.56 -2.29
CA TYR A 54 18.75 9.54 -1.91
C TYR A 54 17.32 10.09 -1.82
N GLU A 55 17.13 11.26 -1.20
CA GLU A 55 15.79 11.80 -0.97
C GLU A 55 15.07 12.13 -2.28
N GLU A 56 15.77 12.73 -3.24
CA GLU A 56 15.20 13.01 -4.57
C GLU A 56 14.86 11.71 -5.31
N ILE A 57 15.77 10.74 -5.32
CA ILE A 57 15.58 9.45 -6.00
C ILE A 57 14.37 8.71 -5.39
N PHE A 58 14.32 8.62 -4.06
CA PHE A 58 13.21 7.97 -3.34
C PHE A 58 11.87 8.63 -3.65
N TRP A 59 11.77 9.95 -3.46
CA TRP A 59 10.50 10.64 -3.66
C TRP A 59 10.05 10.63 -5.11
N ASN A 60 10.95 10.83 -6.08
CA ASN A 60 10.57 10.76 -7.50
C ASN A 60 10.07 9.36 -7.88
N ALA A 61 10.70 8.28 -7.39
CA ALA A 61 10.20 6.92 -7.57
C ALA A 61 8.84 6.70 -6.87
N TYR A 62 8.68 7.20 -5.64
CA TYR A 62 7.44 7.11 -4.85
C TYR A 62 6.27 7.81 -5.55
N TYR A 63 6.45 9.06 -5.98
CA TYR A 63 5.39 9.83 -6.65
C TYR A 63 5.02 9.23 -8.02
N VAL A 64 5.98 8.68 -8.78
CA VAL A 64 5.69 7.95 -10.03
C VAL A 64 4.91 6.66 -9.77
N MET A 65 5.26 5.92 -8.70
CA MET A 65 4.56 4.72 -8.29
C MET A 65 3.12 5.04 -7.83
N MET A 66 2.94 6.04 -6.96
CA MET A 66 1.63 6.49 -6.50
C MET A 66 0.77 7.06 -7.63
N GLY A 67 1.36 7.83 -8.56
CA GLY A 67 0.67 8.30 -9.76
C GLY A 67 0.09 7.16 -10.60
N LYS A 68 0.85 6.08 -10.80
CA LYS A 68 0.36 4.87 -11.48
C LYS A 68 -0.72 4.14 -10.67
N LYS A 69 -0.61 4.08 -9.33
CA LYS A 69 -1.68 3.54 -8.45
C LYS A 69 -2.99 4.33 -8.55
N LEU A 70 -2.89 5.64 -8.82
CA LEU A 70 -4.01 6.55 -9.10
C LEU A 70 -4.41 6.59 -10.59
N GLY A 71 -3.72 5.88 -11.48
CA GLY A 71 -4.03 5.88 -12.92
C GLY A 71 -3.74 7.20 -13.64
N LEU A 72 -2.83 8.03 -13.09
CA LEU A 72 -2.31 9.21 -13.76
C LEU A 72 -1.36 8.79 -14.88
N ASP A 73 -1.44 9.49 -16.01
CA ASP A 73 -0.51 9.38 -17.15
C ASP A 73 0.81 10.11 -16.91
N GLN A 74 0.74 11.26 -16.26
CA GLN A 74 1.89 12.07 -15.84
C GLN A 74 1.68 12.58 -14.41
N VAL A 75 2.77 12.78 -13.66
CA VAL A 75 2.75 13.25 -12.28
C VAL A 75 3.34 14.66 -12.23
N THR A 76 2.48 15.65 -11.98
CA THR A 76 2.83 17.07 -11.87
C THR A 76 3.16 17.46 -10.42
N LYS A 77 3.63 18.70 -10.19
CA LYS A 77 3.83 19.22 -8.82
C LYS A 77 2.55 19.21 -7.98
N LYS A 78 1.39 19.52 -8.58
CA LYS A 78 0.07 19.48 -7.90
C LYS A 78 -0.40 18.06 -7.58
N ASP A 79 0.09 17.06 -8.32
CA ASP A 79 -0.25 15.66 -8.05
C ASP A 79 0.42 15.14 -6.78
N LYS A 80 1.54 15.75 -6.35
CA LYS A 80 2.14 15.47 -5.03
C LYS A 80 1.18 15.87 -3.90
N GLU A 81 0.50 17.02 -4.00
CA GLU A 81 -0.50 17.48 -3.03
C GLU A 81 -1.69 16.52 -2.95
N LEU A 82 -2.17 16.02 -4.09
CA LEU A 82 -3.24 15.02 -4.15
C LEU A 82 -2.81 13.67 -3.56
N ILE A 83 -1.57 13.22 -3.84
CA ILE A 83 -0.99 11.99 -3.28
C ILE A 83 -0.92 12.11 -1.74
N THR A 84 -0.39 13.20 -1.20
CA THR A 84 -0.35 13.46 0.25
C THR A 84 -1.76 13.56 0.88
N LEU A 85 -2.77 14.04 0.14
CA LEU A 85 -4.16 13.98 0.58
C LEU A 85 -4.70 12.55 0.66
N PHE A 86 -4.36 11.68 -0.31
CA PHE A 86 -4.63 10.23 -0.21
C PHE A 86 -3.90 9.62 0.99
N GLU A 87 -2.60 9.86 1.16
CA GLU A 87 -1.80 9.33 2.28
C GLU A 87 -2.38 9.74 3.65
N LYS A 88 -2.78 11.01 3.80
CA LYS A 88 -3.39 11.54 5.04
C LYS A 88 -4.77 10.92 5.30
N THR A 89 -5.67 10.96 4.34
CA THR A 89 -7.05 10.44 4.51
C THR A 89 -7.03 8.93 4.73
N LEU A 90 -6.21 8.17 4.00
CA LEU A 90 -6.07 6.72 4.22
C LEU A 90 -5.43 6.39 5.58
N SER A 91 -4.53 7.24 6.11
CA SER A 91 -3.99 7.09 7.47
C SER A 91 -5.07 7.25 8.56
N SER A 92 -6.06 8.11 8.32
CA SER A 92 -7.15 8.37 9.27
C SER A 92 -8.27 7.33 9.20
N LEU A 93 -8.71 6.98 7.98
CA LEU A 93 -9.80 6.02 7.75
C LEU A 93 -9.36 4.55 7.91
N GLN A 94 -8.06 4.30 7.76
CA GLN A 94 -7.39 3.00 7.82
C GLN A 94 -7.98 1.84 6.96
N PRO A 95 -8.57 2.05 5.76
CA PRO A 95 -9.17 0.97 4.96
C PRO A 95 -8.16 -0.08 4.52
N ASP A 96 -8.66 -1.22 4.02
CA ASP A 96 -7.85 -2.21 3.35
C ASP A 96 -7.20 -1.62 2.10
N MET A 97 -5.88 -1.43 2.14
CA MET A 97 -5.15 -0.70 1.09
C MET A 97 -5.31 -1.37 -0.27
N THR A 98 -5.27 -2.71 -0.32
CA THR A 98 -5.35 -3.47 -1.55
C THR A 98 -6.73 -3.31 -2.19
N LEU A 99 -7.80 -3.55 -1.43
CA LEU A 99 -9.17 -3.38 -1.93
C LEU A 99 -9.46 -1.92 -2.31
N PHE A 100 -9.02 -0.95 -1.49
CA PHE A 100 -9.21 0.47 -1.76
C PHE A 100 -8.68 0.88 -3.14
N TYR A 101 -7.44 0.51 -3.46
CA TYR A 101 -6.82 0.86 -4.75
C TYR A 101 -7.36 0.05 -5.95
N ARG A 102 -7.99 -1.11 -5.73
CA ARG A 102 -8.77 -1.80 -6.77
C ARG A 102 -10.09 -1.08 -7.04
N LEU A 103 -10.88 -0.82 -6.00
CA LEU A 103 -12.17 -0.11 -6.11
C LEU A 103 -12.01 1.30 -6.70
N LEU A 104 -10.90 2.00 -6.43
CA LEU A 104 -10.57 3.29 -7.05
C LEU A 104 -10.39 3.22 -8.58
N ALA A 105 -10.00 2.06 -9.12
CA ALA A 105 -9.92 1.86 -10.57
C ALA A 105 -11.32 1.78 -11.20
N GLU A 106 -12.32 1.28 -10.47
CA GLU A 106 -13.69 1.12 -10.93
C GLU A 106 -14.53 2.41 -10.79
N VAL A 107 -14.04 3.43 -10.07
CA VAL A 107 -14.72 4.74 -9.95
C VAL A 107 -14.87 5.40 -11.33
N SER A 108 -16.13 5.62 -11.72
CA SER A 108 -16.51 6.41 -12.90
C SER A 108 -16.77 7.88 -12.53
N PRO A 109 -17.01 8.79 -13.49
CA PRO A 109 -17.50 10.15 -13.21
C PRO A 109 -18.94 10.24 -12.69
N GLU A 110 -19.79 9.27 -13.00
CA GLU A 110 -21.26 9.37 -12.86
C GLU A 110 -21.78 8.94 -11.47
N MET A 111 -21.06 8.07 -10.76
CA MET A 111 -21.49 7.59 -9.42
C MET A 111 -21.79 8.77 -8.48
N GLN A 112 -22.94 8.72 -7.81
CA GLN A 112 -23.36 9.68 -6.79
C GLN A 112 -22.67 9.41 -5.44
N GLU A 113 -22.88 10.29 -4.47
CA GLU A 113 -22.21 10.22 -3.17
C GLU A 113 -22.48 8.89 -2.42
N GLU A 114 -23.73 8.44 -2.34
CA GLU A 114 -24.05 7.18 -1.65
C GLU A 114 -23.61 5.93 -2.45
N GLU A 115 -23.52 6.04 -3.77
CA GLU A 115 -22.96 4.97 -4.62
C GLU A 115 -21.46 4.83 -4.38
N ILE A 116 -20.73 5.93 -4.17
CA ILE A 116 -19.32 5.91 -3.76
C ILE A 116 -19.15 5.26 -2.38
N PHE A 117 -20.00 5.60 -1.40
CA PHE A 117 -19.94 4.93 -0.08
C PHE A 117 -20.24 3.44 -0.15
N SER A 118 -21.24 3.06 -0.94
CA SER A 118 -21.62 1.66 -1.19
C SER A 118 -20.48 0.88 -1.89
N HIS A 119 -19.85 1.49 -2.90
CA HIS A 119 -18.74 0.92 -3.67
C HIS A 119 -17.49 0.69 -2.82
N PHE A 120 -17.14 1.62 -1.92
CA PHE A 120 -15.97 1.50 -1.06
C PHE A 120 -16.20 0.71 0.25
N ALA A 121 -17.45 0.39 0.61
CA ALA A 121 -17.79 -0.38 1.81
C ALA A 121 -16.98 -1.69 2.01
N PRO A 122 -16.66 -2.49 0.97
CA PRO A 122 -15.83 -3.70 1.13
C PRO A 122 -14.39 -3.42 1.61
N ALA A 123 -13.86 -2.21 1.40
CA ALA A 123 -12.53 -1.83 1.87
C ALA A 123 -12.52 -1.26 3.31
N PHE A 124 -13.66 -0.85 3.87
CA PHE A 124 -13.71 -0.30 5.22
C PHE A 124 -13.84 -1.39 6.29
N TYR A 125 -13.14 -1.19 7.42
CA TYR A 125 -13.18 -2.09 8.59
C TYR A 125 -14.24 -1.69 9.62
N ARG A 126 -14.85 -0.52 9.46
CA ARG A 126 -15.94 0.03 10.28
C ARG A 126 -16.73 1.04 9.47
N GLU A 127 -17.88 1.47 9.98
CA GLU A 127 -18.59 2.62 9.45
C GLU A 127 -17.78 3.93 9.66
N LEU A 128 -18.03 4.90 8.79
CA LEU A 128 -17.39 6.21 8.80
C LEU A 128 -18.32 7.26 9.42
N ILE A 129 -17.81 8.09 10.33
CA ILE A 129 -18.59 9.21 10.90
C ILE A 129 -18.80 10.32 9.86
N ALA A 130 -19.71 11.27 10.14
CA ALA A 130 -20.07 12.32 9.17
C ALA A 130 -18.86 13.14 8.66
N GLU A 131 -17.90 13.48 9.52
CA GLU A 131 -16.67 14.18 9.13
C GLU A 131 -15.78 13.32 8.21
N GLU A 132 -15.64 12.03 8.52
CA GLU A 132 -14.88 11.07 7.73
C GLU A 132 -15.51 10.83 6.36
N ARG A 133 -16.85 10.76 6.30
CA ARG A 133 -17.61 10.70 5.05
C ARG A 133 -17.33 11.95 4.20
N ALA A 134 -17.48 13.15 4.77
CA ALA A 134 -17.21 14.40 4.06
C ALA A 134 -15.76 14.50 3.54
N ASN A 135 -14.77 14.15 4.38
CA ASN A 135 -13.35 14.13 4.01
C ASN A 135 -13.05 13.09 2.91
N PHE A 136 -13.67 11.91 2.97
CA PHE A 136 -13.53 10.88 1.94
C PHE A 136 -14.15 11.28 0.61
N PHE A 137 -15.38 11.78 0.62
CA PHE A 137 -16.07 12.23 -0.59
C PHE A 137 -15.35 13.42 -1.25
N ALA A 138 -14.84 14.36 -0.46
CA ALA A 138 -13.99 15.45 -0.95
C ALA A 138 -12.72 14.93 -1.65
N LEU A 139 -12.04 13.92 -1.08
CA LEU A 139 -10.90 13.27 -1.72
C LEU A 139 -11.29 12.62 -3.06
N ILE A 140 -12.36 11.83 -3.11
CA ILE A 140 -12.82 11.16 -4.35
C ILE A 140 -13.24 12.18 -5.41
N ARG A 141 -13.86 13.31 -5.02
CA ARG A 141 -14.18 14.42 -5.93
C ARG A 141 -12.92 15.08 -6.50
N ASN A 142 -11.94 15.39 -5.66
CA ASN A 142 -10.67 15.99 -6.09
C ASN A 142 -9.89 15.04 -7.02
N TYR A 143 -9.91 13.74 -6.73
CA TYR A 143 -9.37 12.68 -7.59
C TYR A 143 -10.09 12.62 -8.96
N ARG A 144 -11.43 12.64 -8.98
CA ARG A 144 -12.22 12.71 -10.22
C ARG A 144 -11.89 13.95 -11.06
N GLU A 145 -11.74 15.11 -10.42
CA GLU A 145 -11.38 16.36 -11.09
C GLU A 145 -9.94 16.36 -11.64
N ARG A 146 -9.06 15.49 -11.12
CA ARG A 146 -7.71 15.29 -11.66
C ARG A 146 -7.66 14.21 -12.75
N ILE A 147 -8.38 13.09 -12.59
CA ILE A 147 -8.33 11.98 -13.55
C ILE A 147 -8.96 12.36 -14.89
N SER A 148 -9.93 13.29 -14.90
CA SER A 148 -10.51 13.88 -16.12
C SER A 148 -9.56 14.81 -16.89
N LYS A 149 -8.42 15.17 -16.31
CA LYS A 149 -7.36 16.01 -16.92
C LYS A 149 -6.16 15.20 -17.42
N ASN A 150 -6.23 13.87 -17.37
CA ASN A 150 -5.28 13.00 -18.08
C ASN A 150 -5.39 13.23 -19.60
N SER A 151 -4.26 13.10 -20.30
CA SER A 151 -4.24 13.06 -21.77
C SER A 151 -4.68 11.71 -22.36
N ILE A 152 -4.69 10.64 -21.54
CA ILE A 152 -5.10 9.28 -21.94
C ILE A 152 -6.60 9.03 -21.66
N PRO A 153 -7.28 8.17 -22.46
CA PRO A 153 -8.64 7.73 -22.16
C PRO A 153 -8.75 7.01 -20.81
N ARG A 154 -9.89 7.16 -20.12
CA ARG A 154 -10.11 6.52 -18.80
C ARG A 154 -9.89 5.00 -18.81
N LYS A 155 -10.20 4.30 -19.90
CA LYS A 155 -9.89 2.86 -20.05
C LYS A 155 -8.40 2.56 -19.87
N VAL A 156 -7.51 3.33 -20.50
CA VAL A 156 -6.06 3.17 -20.38
C VAL A 156 -5.57 3.54 -18.98
N SER A 157 -6.17 4.55 -18.36
CA SER A 157 -5.95 4.87 -16.94
C SER A 157 -6.30 3.69 -16.01
N VAL A 158 -7.43 3.01 -16.24
CA VAL A 158 -7.83 1.80 -15.50
C VAL A 158 -6.88 0.62 -15.77
N GLU A 159 -6.38 0.45 -16.99
CA GLU A 159 -5.37 -0.57 -17.32
C GLU A 159 -4.03 -0.32 -16.59
N ILE A 160 -3.60 0.94 -16.45
CA ILE A 160 -2.43 1.33 -15.64
C ILE A 160 -2.68 1.00 -14.16
N MET A 161 -3.85 1.35 -13.63
CA MET A 161 -4.21 1.05 -12.24
C MET A 161 -4.22 -0.47 -11.99
N ASN A 162 -4.86 -1.25 -12.85
CA ASN A 162 -4.98 -2.70 -12.68
C ASN A 162 -3.64 -3.44 -12.80
N ARG A 163 -2.66 -2.87 -13.51
CA ARG A 163 -1.27 -3.35 -13.58
C ARG A 163 -0.36 -2.89 -12.43
N THR A 164 -0.79 -1.91 -11.62
CA THR A 164 -0.01 -1.33 -10.51
C THR A 164 -0.62 -1.64 -9.14
N ASN A 165 -1.93 -1.87 -9.08
CA ASN A 165 -2.68 -2.21 -7.89
C ASN A 165 -2.95 -3.73 -7.91
N PRO A 166 -2.23 -4.53 -7.10
CA PRO A 166 -2.48 -5.96 -7.04
C PRO A 166 -3.91 -6.20 -6.52
N ARG A 167 -4.55 -7.24 -7.05
CA ARG A 167 -5.84 -7.76 -6.56
C ARG A 167 -5.62 -8.77 -5.42
N ILE A 168 -4.49 -9.49 -5.45
CA ILE A 168 -4.10 -10.50 -4.46
C ILE A 168 -2.79 -10.07 -3.79
N ILE A 169 -2.70 -10.20 -2.46
CA ILE A 169 -1.48 -10.06 -1.68
C ILE A 169 -1.38 -11.20 -0.66
N LEU A 170 -0.17 -11.53 -0.20
CA LEU A 170 -0.01 -12.50 0.88
C LEU A 170 -0.43 -11.89 2.22
N ARG A 171 -1.73 -11.98 2.54
CA ARG A 171 -2.29 -11.53 3.82
C ARG A 171 -1.86 -12.51 4.91
N ASN A 172 -1.35 -12.01 6.04
CA ASN A 172 -0.88 -12.85 7.15
C ASN A 172 -1.91 -13.90 7.60
N TYR A 173 -3.22 -13.58 7.59
CA TYR A 173 -4.24 -14.55 7.98
C TYR A 173 -4.37 -15.73 7.00
N LEU A 174 -4.18 -15.49 5.70
CA LEU A 174 -4.19 -16.55 4.68
C LEU A 174 -2.95 -17.45 4.84
N LEU A 175 -1.79 -16.83 5.08
CA LEU A 175 -0.55 -17.55 5.37
C LEU A 175 -0.68 -18.39 6.66
N HIS A 176 -1.24 -17.81 7.71
CA HIS A 176 -1.50 -18.48 8.99
C HIS A 176 -2.42 -19.69 8.83
N GLN A 177 -3.53 -19.55 8.09
CA GLN A 177 -4.40 -20.69 7.78
C GLN A 177 -3.69 -21.76 6.95
N ALA A 178 -2.78 -21.39 6.04
CA ALA A 178 -2.02 -22.34 5.25
C ALA A 178 -0.97 -23.09 6.08
N ILE A 179 -0.39 -22.44 7.10
CA ILE A 179 0.48 -23.08 8.09
C ILE A 179 -0.34 -24.05 8.96
N GLU A 180 -1.49 -23.59 9.50
CA GLU A 180 -2.37 -24.46 10.30
C GLU A 180 -2.83 -25.70 9.51
N ASP A 181 -3.04 -25.60 8.19
CA ASP A 181 -3.41 -26.75 7.35
C ASP A 181 -2.21 -27.65 7.01
N LEU A 182 -1.03 -27.08 6.72
CA LEU A 182 0.22 -27.83 6.50
C LEU A 182 0.63 -28.65 7.73
N GLU A 183 0.42 -28.13 8.94
CA GLU A 183 0.66 -28.84 10.21
C GLU A 183 -0.23 -30.08 10.37
N LYS A 184 -1.38 -30.15 9.67
CA LYS A 184 -2.27 -31.32 9.59
C LYS A 184 -1.91 -32.27 8.42
N GLY A 185 -0.94 -31.90 7.58
CA GLY A 185 -0.58 -32.62 6.36
C GLY A 185 -1.33 -32.20 5.09
N ASP A 186 -2.14 -31.14 5.15
CA ASP A 186 -2.87 -30.59 3.99
C ASP A 186 -2.09 -29.44 3.34
N ASN A 187 -1.80 -29.54 2.05
CA ASN A 187 -1.06 -28.52 1.30
C ASN A 187 -1.91 -27.72 0.29
N ASP A 188 -3.21 -27.98 0.16
CA ASP A 188 -4.06 -27.38 -0.89
C ASP A 188 -4.09 -25.85 -0.76
N ARG A 189 -4.29 -25.31 0.45
CA ARG A 189 -4.29 -23.85 0.66
C ARG A 189 -2.92 -23.22 0.38
N PHE A 190 -1.83 -23.89 0.71
CA PHE A 190 -0.48 -23.40 0.44
C PHE A 190 -0.19 -23.35 -1.06
N LEU A 191 -0.52 -24.40 -1.80
CA LEU A 191 -0.37 -24.45 -3.25
C LEU A 191 -1.29 -23.43 -3.95
N ARG A 192 -2.54 -23.28 -3.47
CA ARG A 192 -3.50 -22.27 -3.93
C ARG A 192 -2.95 -20.85 -3.76
N LEU A 193 -2.36 -20.52 -2.61
CA LEU A 193 -1.71 -19.23 -2.36
C LEU A 193 -0.47 -19.05 -3.24
N GLN A 194 0.36 -20.08 -3.40
CA GLN A 194 1.56 -20.00 -4.22
C GLN A 194 1.22 -19.68 -5.68
N GLU A 195 0.18 -20.29 -6.26
CA GLU A 195 -0.27 -19.98 -7.61
C GLU A 195 -0.86 -18.56 -7.72
N ALA A 196 -1.68 -18.16 -6.75
CA ALA A 196 -2.26 -16.82 -6.69
C ALA A 196 -1.19 -15.70 -6.67
N LEU A 197 -0.07 -15.93 -5.97
CA LEU A 197 1.04 -14.99 -5.86
C LEU A 197 1.95 -14.93 -7.10
N LYS A 198 1.82 -15.87 -8.06
CA LYS A 198 2.44 -15.73 -9.39
C LYS A 198 1.65 -14.76 -10.28
N GLN A 199 0.36 -14.56 -9.98
CA GLN A 199 -0.58 -13.79 -10.80
C GLN A 199 -1.29 -12.67 -10.00
N PRO A 200 -0.61 -11.86 -9.17
CA PRO A 200 -1.27 -10.99 -8.18
C PRO A 200 -2.07 -9.82 -8.77
N TYR A 201 -1.94 -9.59 -10.09
CA TYR A 201 -2.67 -8.57 -10.86
C TYR A 201 -3.79 -9.17 -11.75
N ALA A 202 -4.05 -10.49 -11.66
CA ALA A 202 -5.09 -11.16 -12.44
C ALA A 202 -6.46 -10.49 -12.29
N ALA A 203 -7.20 -10.36 -13.40
CA ALA A 203 -8.51 -9.70 -13.42
C ALA A 203 -9.59 -10.52 -12.69
N GLU A 204 -9.51 -11.85 -12.81
CA GLU A 204 -10.48 -12.83 -12.33
C GLU A 204 -9.76 -14.05 -11.71
N GLY A 205 -10.52 -14.93 -11.06
CA GLY A 205 -9.99 -16.06 -10.30
C GLY A 205 -9.50 -15.65 -8.90
N PHE A 206 -9.36 -16.62 -8.00
CA PHE A 206 -8.89 -16.41 -6.62
C PHE A 206 -9.80 -15.54 -5.75
N GLU A 207 -11.11 -15.51 -6.01
CA GLU A 207 -12.13 -14.78 -5.26
C GLU A 207 -12.12 -15.11 -3.75
N ASP A 208 -11.70 -16.33 -3.39
CA ASP A 208 -11.42 -16.80 -2.04
C ASP A 208 -10.32 -16.01 -1.31
N LEU A 209 -9.39 -15.39 -2.04
CA LEU A 209 -8.21 -14.70 -1.51
C LEU A 209 -8.32 -13.17 -1.57
N VAL A 210 -9.31 -12.64 -2.28
CA VAL A 210 -9.51 -11.19 -2.54
C VAL A 210 -10.43 -10.56 -1.48
N GLN A 211 -10.43 -11.09 -0.26
CA GLN A 211 -11.27 -10.60 0.84
C GLN A 211 -10.50 -9.66 1.78
N LYS A 212 -11.20 -8.86 2.59
CA LYS A 212 -10.58 -8.08 3.68
C LYS A 212 -10.15 -9.01 4.82
N ARG A 213 -9.27 -8.55 5.72
CA ARG A 213 -8.89 -9.33 6.91
C ARG A 213 -10.16 -9.63 7.75
N PRO A 214 -10.46 -10.89 8.10
CA PRO A 214 -11.58 -11.19 9.00
C PRO A 214 -11.25 -10.76 10.43
N ASP A 215 -12.27 -10.40 11.21
CA ASP A 215 -12.06 -9.71 12.50
C ASP A 215 -11.24 -10.52 13.51
N TRP A 216 -11.43 -11.85 13.55
CA TRP A 216 -10.66 -12.77 14.40
C TRP A 216 -9.14 -12.67 14.17
N ALA A 217 -8.72 -12.38 12.93
CA ALA A 217 -7.30 -12.28 12.56
C ALA A 217 -6.68 -10.93 13.00
N SER A 218 -7.47 -10.01 13.56
CA SER A 218 -6.97 -8.77 14.15
C SER A 218 -6.27 -8.99 15.50
N ASN A 219 -6.63 -10.05 16.23
CA ASN A 219 -6.13 -10.32 17.59
C ASN A 219 -5.32 -11.62 17.69
N LYS A 220 -5.22 -12.42 16.62
CA LYS A 220 -4.44 -13.67 16.63
C LYS A 220 -2.95 -13.39 16.35
N ALA A 221 -2.08 -13.89 17.24
CA ALA A 221 -0.64 -13.94 17.00
C ALA A 221 -0.33 -14.73 15.71
N GLY A 222 0.71 -14.33 14.96
CA GLY A 222 0.95 -14.80 13.59
C GLY A 222 0.14 -14.05 12.53
N CYS A 223 -1.07 -13.55 12.85
CA CYS A 223 -1.87 -12.74 11.94
C CYS A 223 -1.57 -11.23 12.07
N SER A 224 -1.78 -10.65 13.25
CA SER A 224 -1.63 -9.19 13.47
C SER A 224 -0.31 -8.78 14.11
N MET A 225 0.36 -9.72 14.78
CA MET A 225 1.66 -9.55 15.44
C MET A 225 2.58 -10.69 15.04
N LEU A 226 3.76 -10.36 14.54
CA LEU A 226 4.86 -11.28 14.27
C LEU A 226 5.92 -11.08 15.37
N SER A 227 6.29 -12.17 16.05
CA SER A 227 7.38 -12.15 17.03
C SER A 227 8.55 -12.92 16.47
N CYS A 228 9.73 -12.31 16.41
CA CYS A 228 10.98 -12.99 16.04
C CYS A 228 11.51 -13.79 17.23
N SER A 229 10.71 -14.76 17.68
CA SER A 229 10.99 -15.61 18.85
C SER A 229 10.24 -16.94 18.71
N SER A 230 10.97 -17.97 18.32
CA SER A 230 10.58 -19.39 18.34
C SER A 230 11.72 -20.17 18.99
#